data_AF-A0A8S2X0T6-F1
#
_entry.id   AF-A0A8S2X0T6-F1
#
_cell.length_a   1.000
_cell.length_b   1.000
_cell.length_c   1.000
_cell.angle_alpha   90.00
_cell.angle_beta   90.00
_cell.angle_gamma   90.00
#
_symmetry.space_group_name_H-M   'P 1'
#
loop_
_entity.id
_entity.type
_entity.pdbx_description
1 polymer ?
#
loop_
_entity_poly.entity_id
_entity_poly.type
_entity_poly.pdbx_seq_one_letter_code
_entity_poly.pdbx_strand_id
1 'polypeptide(L)'
;NCEKLFELLDSFGESNRRKVQYVWPLQMMLLVLCPIILEELVYALEKGGPCSAEHLRKRNFVDALKRQLHAQVLGKQHSAGGTESAAVVTFVKLCKAATYINNKDSNNVLFVMVQSVIGDLKQILFNPSKPFSRGQDKINFDLELMIEFFLACLRLNPHNNEVLKACLNLLSPAMFHYVLVKALYRIITQKRLAWWPQIDIVYSRAGELRNMFTDTLNKVSQSSTFSTTPLRISGITGVSTLKDILFYPQQLRSQYSQAFKSKTSDRLAYDEGPNNRELLLWIVRLIIVDPYLMLHNPNKLDHETQMSTFELINGLVSLVHDTSMMPDVAHTAMESLLVLHETRNIELWNPEASINTFWSISSQVLFSISQKLVLHQIYEYTSVLRWLREILVLRNAFLLHHKDNAYLGSNIPMAKHAHTKLEIVFFIYLWSIDPEAVKIAMSCFALFAYEADIRFGFDEAAVLTILPNYNIYMELSTASTTLVTTGRNALQKKILSLLRRIEYATPGNKQAWYDTFVSQQHLAKFLAVYPKRVDDLGSAGSTASSPSVSASETSGFVGGGYAKFGKRRAGVHSSEHDIEDVFHEWANMTGFLCALGSVWLPIKNRPG
;
A
#
# COMPACT_ATOMS: atom_id res chain seq x y z
N ASN A 1 6.12 -38.15 -32.00
CA ASN A 1 6.62 -37.74 -33.33
C ASN A 1 6.08 -36.33 -33.60
N CYS A 2 6.93 -35.30 -33.45
CA CYS A 2 6.53 -33.89 -33.53
C CYS A 2 6.10 -33.48 -34.95
N GLU A 3 6.74 -34.03 -35.97
CA GLU A 3 6.43 -33.75 -37.36
C GLU A 3 5.04 -34.22 -37.76
N LYS A 4 4.67 -35.46 -37.39
CA LYS A 4 3.31 -35.96 -37.64
C LYS A 4 2.25 -35.10 -36.97
N LEU A 5 2.53 -34.60 -35.76
CA LEU A 5 1.60 -33.71 -35.06
C LEU A 5 1.53 -32.33 -35.71
N PHE A 6 2.64 -31.83 -36.25
CA PHE A 6 2.65 -30.58 -37.02
C PHE A 6 1.72 -30.67 -38.23
N GLU A 7 1.81 -31.73 -39.04
CA GLU A 7 0.96 -31.92 -40.24
C GLU A 7 -0.53 -32.04 -39.88
N LEU A 8 -0.85 -32.72 -38.77
CA LEU A 8 -2.24 -32.82 -38.27
C LEU A 8 -2.78 -31.45 -37.85
N LEU A 9 -1.96 -30.64 -37.17
CA LEU A 9 -2.33 -29.29 -36.75
C LEU A 9 -2.45 -28.33 -37.93
N ASP A 10 -1.63 -28.50 -38.96
CA ASP A 10 -1.67 -27.68 -40.18
C ASP A 10 -3.01 -27.87 -40.89
N SER A 11 -3.38 -29.12 -41.14
CA SER A 11 -4.66 -29.51 -41.72
C SER A 11 -5.85 -29.01 -40.88
N PHE A 12 -5.73 -29.09 -39.56
CA PHE A 12 -6.76 -28.62 -38.63
C PHE A 12 -6.89 -27.09 -38.63
N GLY A 13 -5.78 -26.36 -38.71
CA GLY A 13 -5.72 -24.90 -38.73
C GLY A 13 -6.32 -24.31 -40.00
N GLU A 14 -6.07 -24.92 -41.16
CA GLU A 14 -6.68 -24.55 -42.43
C GLU A 14 -8.21 -24.70 -42.38
N SER A 15 -8.69 -25.78 -41.78
CA SER A 15 -10.11 -26.09 -41.64
C SER A 15 -10.82 -25.23 -40.57
N ASN A 16 -10.08 -24.71 -39.58
CA ASN A 16 -10.64 -23.98 -38.43
C ASN A 16 -9.93 -22.64 -38.18
N ARG A 17 -10.08 -21.69 -39.12
CA ARG A 17 -9.41 -20.37 -39.06
C ARG A 17 -9.58 -19.60 -37.74
N ARG A 18 -10.67 -19.81 -36.99
CA ARG A 18 -10.90 -19.17 -35.68
C ARG A 18 -10.00 -19.72 -34.56
N LYS A 19 -9.48 -20.95 -34.70
CA LYS A 19 -8.65 -21.64 -33.70
C LYS A 19 -7.15 -21.42 -33.91
N VAL A 20 -6.78 -20.75 -34.99
CA VAL A 20 -5.40 -20.44 -35.39
C VAL A 20 -4.58 -19.79 -34.26
N GLN A 21 -5.20 -18.97 -33.41
CA GLN A 21 -4.56 -18.35 -32.24
C GLN A 21 -3.94 -19.34 -31.23
N TYR A 22 -4.38 -20.59 -31.22
CA TYR A 22 -3.82 -21.66 -30.37
C TYR A 22 -2.96 -22.63 -31.18
N VAL A 23 -3.31 -22.85 -32.44
CA VAL A 23 -2.66 -23.82 -33.33
C VAL A 23 -1.27 -23.35 -33.75
N TRP A 24 -1.12 -22.09 -34.17
CA TRP A 24 0.17 -21.58 -34.68
C TRP A 24 1.27 -21.54 -33.61
N PRO A 25 1.02 -21.07 -32.36
CA PRO A 25 2.01 -21.18 -31.31
C PRO A 25 2.44 -22.63 -31.06
N LEU A 26 1.51 -23.58 -31.08
CA LEU A 26 1.82 -25.00 -30.88
C LEU A 26 2.64 -25.57 -32.04
N GLN A 27 2.27 -25.30 -33.28
CA GLN A 27 3.03 -25.69 -34.48
C GLN A 27 4.46 -25.16 -34.43
N MET A 28 4.64 -23.88 -34.07
CA MET A 28 5.98 -23.30 -33.90
C MET A 28 6.78 -24.02 -32.81
N MET A 29 6.18 -24.32 -31.65
CA MET A 29 6.86 -25.08 -30.59
C MET A 29 7.23 -26.51 -31.02
N LEU A 30 6.42 -27.16 -31.86
CA LEU A 30 6.78 -28.46 -32.44
C LEU A 30 8.00 -28.37 -33.36
N LEU A 31 8.14 -27.28 -34.13
CA LEU A 31 9.35 -27.02 -34.92
C LEU A 31 10.56 -26.76 -34.02
N VAL A 32 10.40 -26.04 -32.90
CA VAL A 32 11.48 -25.85 -31.91
C VAL A 32 12.00 -27.18 -31.36
N LEU A 33 11.11 -28.17 -31.19
CA LEU A 33 11.48 -29.52 -30.75
C LEU A 33 12.13 -30.39 -31.86
N CYS A 34 12.25 -29.88 -33.09
CA CYS A 34 12.88 -30.54 -34.23
C CYS A 34 14.13 -29.76 -34.69
N PRO A 35 15.26 -29.82 -33.96
CA PRO A 35 16.40 -28.91 -34.16
C PRO A 35 17.02 -29.00 -35.57
N ILE A 36 17.13 -30.19 -36.16
CA ILE A 36 17.69 -30.39 -37.51
C ILE A 36 16.82 -29.70 -38.57
N ILE A 37 15.49 -29.89 -38.46
CA ILE A 37 14.53 -29.25 -39.36
C ILE A 37 14.59 -27.74 -39.18
N LEU A 38 14.61 -27.28 -37.93
CA LEU A 38 14.68 -25.86 -37.62
C LEU A 38 15.94 -25.19 -38.18
N GLU A 39 17.11 -25.83 -38.06
CA GLU A 39 18.37 -25.34 -38.62
C GLU A 39 18.27 -25.17 -40.15
N GLU A 40 17.72 -26.16 -40.85
CA GLU A 40 17.50 -26.09 -42.30
C GLU A 40 16.53 -24.95 -42.66
N LEU A 41 15.42 -24.81 -41.91
CA LEU A 41 14.44 -23.74 -42.14
C LEU A 41 15.06 -22.36 -41.93
N VAL A 42 15.87 -22.17 -40.88
CA VAL A 42 16.56 -20.90 -40.60
C VAL A 42 17.60 -20.61 -41.68
N TYR A 43 18.36 -21.61 -42.12
CA TYR A 43 19.31 -21.46 -43.22
C TYR A 43 18.60 -21.03 -44.53
N ALA A 44 17.47 -21.64 -44.85
CA ALA A 44 16.69 -21.31 -46.03
C ALA A 44 16.04 -19.91 -45.96
N LEU A 45 15.48 -19.54 -44.80
CA LEU A 45 14.72 -18.30 -44.63
C LEU A 45 15.60 -17.07 -44.40
N GLU A 46 16.68 -17.19 -43.63
CA GLU A 46 17.53 -16.04 -43.27
C GLU A 46 18.77 -15.92 -44.14
N LYS A 47 19.31 -17.05 -44.64
CA LYS A 47 20.56 -17.07 -45.41
C LYS A 47 20.35 -17.42 -46.90
N GLY A 48 19.11 -17.63 -47.34
CA GLY A 48 18.78 -17.94 -48.73
C GLY A 48 19.24 -19.34 -49.19
N GLY A 49 19.46 -20.26 -48.25
CA GLY A 49 19.88 -21.63 -48.55
C GLY A 49 18.79 -22.51 -49.19
N PRO A 50 19.16 -23.70 -49.70
CA PRO A 50 18.19 -24.68 -50.19
C PRO A 50 17.32 -25.24 -49.04
N CYS A 51 16.12 -25.69 -49.39
CA CYS A 51 15.20 -26.38 -48.47
C CYS A 51 14.66 -27.64 -49.17
N SER A 52 14.67 -28.74 -48.44
CA SER A 52 14.18 -30.05 -48.89
C SER A 52 12.68 -30.01 -49.15
N ALA A 53 12.24 -30.86 -50.10
CA ALA A 53 10.83 -30.94 -50.49
C ALA A 53 9.92 -31.34 -49.33
N GLU A 54 10.41 -32.19 -48.43
CA GLU A 54 9.69 -32.65 -47.23
C GLU A 54 9.48 -31.52 -46.19
N HIS A 55 10.33 -30.49 -46.19
CA HIS A 55 10.26 -29.37 -45.25
C HIS A 55 9.63 -28.11 -45.85
N LEU A 56 9.27 -28.12 -47.14
CA LEU A 56 8.74 -26.95 -47.84
C LEU A 56 7.44 -26.41 -47.22
N ARG A 57 6.56 -27.29 -46.73
CA ARG A 57 5.34 -26.88 -46.01
C ARG A 57 5.66 -26.13 -44.72
N LYS A 58 6.59 -26.68 -43.92
CA LYS A 58 7.04 -26.08 -42.65
C LYS A 58 7.71 -24.72 -42.91
N ARG A 59 8.49 -24.58 -43.99
CA ARG A 59 9.05 -23.29 -44.45
C ARG A 59 7.95 -22.30 -44.81
N ASN A 60 6.97 -22.71 -45.62
CA ASN A 60 5.88 -21.85 -46.07
C ASN A 60 5.02 -21.37 -44.90
N PHE A 61 4.80 -22.22 -43.89
CA PHE A 61 4.15 -21.84 -42.64
C PHE A 61 4.89 -20.70 -41.92
N VAL A 62 6.20 -20.84 -41.70
CA VAL A 62 7.02 -19.80 -41.04
C VAL A 62 7.04 -18.50 -41.86
N ASP A 63 7.20 -18.61 -43.18
CA ASP A 63 7.21 -17.46 -44.09
C ASP A 63 5.84 -16.74 -44.11
N ALA A 64 4.74 -17.49 -44.07
CA ALA A 64 3.40 -16.93 -43.93
C ALA A 64 3.22 -16.20 -42.59
N LEU A 65 3.72 -16.75 -41.48
CA LEU A 65 3.71 -16.06 -40.19
C LEU A 65 4.46 -14.72 -40.25
N LYS A 66 5.67 -14.70 -40.84
CA LYS A 66 6.46 -13.46 -40.99
C LYS A 66 5.71 -12.42 -41.81
N ARG A 67 5.08 -12.82 -42.92
CA ARG A 67 4.24 -11.91 -43.72
C ARG A 67 3.08 -11.33 -42.92
N GLN A 68 2.39 -12.14 -42.10
CA GLN A 68 1.29 -11.69 -41.25
C GLN A 68 1.76 -10.72 -40.17
N LEU A 69 2.93 -10.98 -39.56
CA LEU A 69 3.55 -10.06 -38.60
C LEU A 69 3.87 -8.72 -39.26
N HIS A 70 4.52 -8.72 -40.42
CA HIS A 70 4.89 -7.49 -41.13
C HIS A 70 3.67 -6.70 -41.63
N ALA A 71 2.60 -7.39 -42.06
CA ALA A 71 1.34 -6.75 -42.41
C ALA A 71 0.73 -5.96 -41.24
N GLN A 72 0.88 -6.47 -40.01
CA GLN A 72 0.42 -5.80 -38.79
C GLN A 72 1.25 -4.54 -38.47
N VAL A 73 2.57 -4.56 -38.70
CA VAL A 73 3.43 -3.37 -38.57
C VAL A 73 2.93 -2.24 -39.48
N LEU A 74 2.57 -2.57 -40.72
CA LEU A 74 2.04 -1.62 -41.70
C LEU A 74 0.61 -1.12 -41.39
N GLY A 75 -0.01 -1.59 -40.30
CA GLY A 75 -1.33 -1.17 -39.87
C GLY A 75 -2.48 -1.63 -40.78
N LYS A 76 -2.21 -2.55 -41.73
CA LYS A 76 -3.21 -3.12 -42.64
C LYS A 76 -4.07 -4.13 -41.90
N GLN A 77 -4.97 -3.66 -41.03
CA GLN A 77 -5.93 -4.55 -40.38
C GLN A 77 -6.98 -5.01 -41.39
N HIS A 78 -6.99 -6.30 -41.70
CA HIS A 78 -8.16 -6.90 -42.34
C HIS A 78 -9.26 -7.11 -41.28
N SER A 79 -10.43 -6.53 -41.55
CA SER A 79 -11.64 -6.61 -40.72
C SER A 79 -12.19 -8.04 -40.54
N ALA A 80 -11.55 -9.05 -41.12
CA ALA A 80 -11.96 -10.44 -41.07
C ALA A 80 -10.76 -11.38 -40.85
N GLY A 81 -10.31 -11.54 -39.60
CA GLY A 81 -9.51 -12.70 -39.18
C GLY A 81 -8.49 -12.40 -38.09
N GLY A 82 -8.62 -13.03 -36.92
CA GLY A 82 -7.63 -12.97 -35.82
C GLY A 82 -6.28 -13.65 -36.10
N THR A 83 -5.86 -13.72 -37.36
CA THR A 83 -4.63 -14.36 -37.84
C THR A 83 -3.39 -13.51 -37.60
N GLU A 84 -3.44 -12.19 -37.84
CA GLU A 84 -2.34 -11.26 -37.57
C GLU A 84 -1.92 -11.31 -36.09
N SER A 85 -2.92 -11.21 -35.21
CA SER A 85 -2.73 -11.38 -33.77
C SER A 85 -2.16 -12.75 -33.39
N ALA A 86 -2.49 -13.82 -34.11
CA ALA A 86 -1.96 -15.15 -33.84
C ALA A 86 -0.46 -15.23 -34.19
N ALA A 87 -0.01 -14.52 -35.23
CA ALA A 87 1.40 -14.42 -35.59
C ALA A 87 2.20 -13.72 -34.48
N VAL A 88 1.69 -12.62 -33.92
CA VAL A 88 2.33 -11.93 -32.77
C VAL A 88 2.48 -12.87 -31.59
N VAL A 89 1.41 -13.56 -31.19
CA VAL A 89 1.46 -14.52 -30.08
C VAL A 89 2.51 -15.59 -30.35
N THR A 90 2.51 -16.14 -31.56
CA THR A 90 3.45 -17.20 -31.98
C THR A 90 4.90 -16.74 -31.86
N PHE A 91 5.23 -15.56 -32.40
CA PHE A 91 6.60 -15.05 -32.35
C PHE A 91 7.02 -14.58 -30.95
N VAL A 92 6.13 -14.05 -30.11
CA VAL A 92 6.46 -13.78 -28.70
C VAL A 92 6.79 -15.09 -27.96
N LYS A 93 6.03 -16.16 -28.18
CA LYS A 93 6.34 -17.48 -27.60
C LYS A 93 7.67 -18.02 -28.14
N LEU A 94 8.00 -17.78 -29.42
CA LEU A 94 9.30 -18.11 -29.99
C LEU A 94 10.44 -17.32 -29.32
N CYS A 95 10.28 -16.00 -29.14
CA CYS A 95 11.24 -15.17 -28.39
C CYS A 95 11.45 -15.70 -26.97
N LYS A 96 10.37 -16.04 -26.27
CA LYS A 96 10.43 -16.64 -24.94
C LYS A 96 11.18 -17.97 -24.95
N ALA A 97 10.90 -18.86 -25.91
CA ALA A 97 11.58 -20.15 -26.05
C ALA A 97 13.09 -19.96 -26.27
N ALA A 98 13.48 -19.01 -27.13
CA ALA A 98 14.88 -18.70 -27.39
C ALA A 98 15.65 -18.24 -26.13
N THR A 99 14.99 -17.70 -25.11
CA THR A 99 15.65 -17.35 -23.83
C THR A 99 16.15 -18.56 -23.04
N TYR A 100 15.62 -19.76 -23.30
CA TYR A 100 16.01 -21.00 -22.62
C TYR A 100 17.20 -21.70 -23.28
N ILE A 101 17.77 -21.11 -24.33
CA ILE A 101 19.04 -21.53 -24.93
C ILE A 101 20.03 -20.38 -24.73
N ASN A 102 21.28 -20.69 -24.39
CA ASN A 102 22.30 -19.67 -24.21
C ASN A 102 22.52 -18.93 -25.54
N ASN A 103 22.45 -17.59 -25.53
CA ASN A 103 22.63 -16.77 -26.73
C ASN A 103 24.09 -16.71 -27.21
N LYS A 104 25.05 -17.13 -26.36
CA LYS A 104 26.47 -17.28 -26.72
C LYS A 104 26.77 -18.62 -27.39
N ASP A 105 25.81 -19.54 -27.44
CA ASP A 105 25.96 -20.79 -28.17
C ASP A 105 25.83 -20.53 -29.67
N SER A 106 26.89 -20.80 -30.43
CA SER A 106 26.92 -20.62 -31.88
C SER A 106 25.93 -21.52 -32.63
N ASN A 107 25.48 -22.60 -32.01
CA ASN A 107 24.50 -23.53 -32.58
C ASN A 107 23.05 -23.10 -32.31
N ASN A 108 22.83 -21.95 -31.65
CA ASN A 108 21.51 -21.44 -31.32
C ASN A 108 20.81 -20.83 -32.56
N VAL A 109 20.30 -21.70 -33.43
CA VAL A 109 19.54 -21.32 -34.64
C VAL A 109 18.24 -20.57 -34.31
N LEU A 110 17.65 -20.81 -33.14
CA LEU A 110 16.47 -20.07 -32.66
C LEU A 110 16.77 -18.57 -32.49
N PHE A 111 17.97 -18.24 -32.01
CA PHE A 111 18.37 -16.85 -31.82
C PHE A 111 18.38 -16.09 -33.15
N VAL A 112 18.92 -16.69 -34.22
CA VAL A 112 18.97 -16.09 -35.55
C VAL A 112 17.55 -15.80 -36.07
N MET A 113 16.64 -16.77 -35.94
CA MET A 113 15.24 -16.61 -36.35
C MET A 113 14.52 -15.50 -35.57
N VAL A 114 14.77 -15.40 -34.27
CA VAL A 114 14.17 -14.38 -33.41
C VAL A 114 14.69 -12.98 -33.77
N GLN A 115 15.98 -12.83 -34.13
CA GLN A 115 16.52 -11.52 -34.54
C GLN A 115 15.78 -10.94 -35.75
N SER A 116 15.27 -11.77 -36.66
CA SER A 116 14.54 -11.30 -37.84
C SER A 116 13.16 -10.73 -37.51
N VAL A 117 12.58 -11.02 -36.34
CA VAL A 117 11.19 -10.64 -35.99
C VAL A 117 11.09 -9.73 -34.77
N ILE A 118 12.16 -9.62 -33.97
CA ILE A 118 12.15 -8.86 -32.72
C ILE A 118 11.86 -7.37 -32.95
N GLY A 119 12.36 -6.79 -34.05
CA GLY A 119 12.12 -5.40 -34.42
C GLY A 119 10.64 -5.10 -34.67
N ASP A 120 9.98 -5.94 -35.48
CA ASP A 120 8.55 -5.84 -35.78
C ASP A 120 7.70 -6.01 -34.51
N LEU A 121 8.04 -6.98 -33.66
CA LEU A 121 7.35 -7.19 -32.39
C LEU A 121 7.45 -5.99 -31.44
N LYS A 122 8.62 -5.33 -31.36
CA LYS A 122 8.78 -4.08 -30.59
C LYS A 122 7.84 -2.99 -31.10
N GLN A 123 7.79 -2.81 -32.43
CA GLN A 123 6.93 -1.81 -33.06
C GLN A 123 5.44 -2.12 -32.93
N ILE A 124 5.04 -3.38 -32.78
CA ILE A 124 3.65 -3.77 -32.58
C ILE A 124 3.23 -3.63 -31.11
N LEU A 125 4.04 -4.19 -30.19
CA LEU A 125 3.65 -4.34 -28.79
C LEU A 125 3.90 -3.06 -27.97
N PHE A 126 4.93 -2.28 -28.30
CA PHE A 126 5.35 -1.10 -27.54
C PHE A 126 5.22 0.18 -28.37
N ASN A 127 4.12 0.32 -29.13
CA ASN A 127 3.78 1.54 -29.85
C ASN A 127 2.90 2.47 -28.99
N PRO A 128 3.41 3.63 -28.52
CA PRO A 128 2.61 4.55 -27.70
C PRO A 128 1.42 5.14 -28.46
N SER A 129 1.55 5.35 -29.77
CA SER A 129 0.51 5.98 -30.60
C SER A 129 -0.65 5.04 -30.93
N LYS A 130 -0.41 3.73 -30.91
CA LYS A 130 -1.42 2.70 -31.14
C LYS A 130 -1.16 1.50 -30.22
N PRO A 131 -1.60 1.57 -28.95
CA PRO A 131 -1.37 0.50 -28.00
C PRO A 131 -1.93 -0.83 -28.49
N PHE A 132 -1.19 -1.91 -28.27
CA PHE A 132 -1.61 -3.25 -28.66
C PHE A 132 -2.85 -3.69 -27.88
N SER A 133 -3.89 -4.12 -28.60
CA SER A 133 -5.10 -4.70 -28.01
C SER A 133 -5.75 -5.69 -28.98
N ARG A 134 -6.18 -6.85 -28.44
CA ARG A 134 -6.95 -7.87 -29.16
C ARG A 134 -8.44 -7.89 -28.77
N GLY A 135 -8.91 -6.83 -28.12
CA GLY A 135 -10.26 -6.69 -27.60
C GLY A 135 -10.32 -6.71 -26.07
N GLN A 136 -11.37 -6.13 -25.50
CA GLN A 136 -11.52 -5.94 -24.05
C GLN A 136 -11.43 -7.25 -23.26
N ASP A 137 -12.04 -8.34 -23.75
CA ASP A 137 -12.02 -9.66 -23.10
C ASP A 137 -10.61 -10.28 -23.00
N LYS A 138 -9.64 -9.76 -23.76
CA LYS A 138 -8.28 -10.30 -23.85
C LYS A 138 -7.22 -9.46 -23.15
N ILE A 139 -7.59 -8.35 -22.50
CA ILE A 139 -6.64 -7.38 -21.96
C ILE A 139 -5.58 -8.01 -21.02
N ASN A 140 -5.99 -8.90 -20.12
CA ASN A 140 -5.07 -9.59 -19.21
C ASN A 140 -4.10 -10.52 -19.95
N PHE A 141 -4.58 -11.19 -21.01
CA PHE A 141 -3.73 -12.02 -21.86
C PHE A 141 -2.76 -11.19 -22.70
N ASP A 142 -3.15 -9.97 -23.09
CA ASP A 142 -2.30 -9.02 -23.83
C ASP A 142 -1.19 -8.50 -22.93
N LEU A 143 -1.52 -8.12 -21.69
CA LEU A 143 -0.53 -7.71 -20.69
C LEU A 143 0.48 -8.83 -20.39
N GLU A 144 0.02 -10.07 -20.17
CA GLU A 144 0.94 -11.19 -19.94
C GLU A 144 1.82 -11.47 -21.16
N LEU A 145 1.28 -11.35 -22.37
CA LEU A 145 2.04 -11.47 -23.61
C LEU A 145 3.14 -10.40 -23.71
N MET A 146 2.82 -9.15 -23.38
CA MET A 146 3.77 -8.04 -23.37
C MET A 146 4.84 -8.21 -22.29
N ILE A 147 4.48 -8.71 -21.10
CA ILE A 147 5.43 -9.05 -20.03
C ILE A 147 6.40 -10.14 -20.50
N GLU A 148 5.90 -11.22 -21.12
CA GLU A 148 6.73 -12.27 -21.68
C GLU A 148 7.69 -11.74 -22.75
N PHE A 149 7.22 -10.85 -23.63
CA PHE A 149 8.05 -10.26 -24.66
C PHE A 149 9.10 -9.28 -24.12
N PHE A 150 8.74 -8.46 -23.12
CA PHE A 150 9.68 -7.59 -22.42
C PHE A 150 10.82 -8.39 -21.78
N LEU A 151 10.47 -9.47 -21.07
CA LEU A 151 11.45 -10.39 -20.46
C LEU A 151 12.35 -11.02 -21.52
N ALA A 152 11.78 -11.41 -22.67
CA ALA A 152 12.55 -11.96 -23.77
C ALA A 152 13.53 -10.92 -24.33
N CYS A 153 13.13 -9.67 -24.50
CA CYS A 153 14.02 -8.61 -24.98
C CYS A 153 15.24 -8.43 -24.06
N LEU A 154 15.03 -8.33 -22.74
CA LEU A 154 16.13 -8.19 -21.78
C LEU A 154 17.03 -9.44 -21.74
N ARG A 155 16.45 -10.65 -21.78
CA ARG A 155 17.22 -11.89 -21.71
C ARG A 155 18.03 -12.17 -22.96
N LEU A 156 17.51 -11.82 -24.14
CA LEU A 156 18.17 -12.05 -25.43
C LEU A 156 19.24 -11.00 -25.72
N ASN A 157 18.97 -9.73 -25.38
CA ASN A 157 19.90 -8.62 -25.62
C ASN A 157 19.79 -7.56 -24.49
N PRO A 158 20.45 -7.77 -23.34
CA PRO A 158 20.32 -6.90 -22.17
C PRO A 158 20.87 -5.48 -22.39
N HIS A 159 21.70 -5.26 -23.42
CA HIS A 159 22.24 -3.94 -23.73
C HIS A 159 21.29 -3.10 -24.60
N ASN A 160 20.34 -3.73 -25.30
CA ASN A 160 19.33 -3.03 -26.07
C ASN A 160 18.17 -2.58 -25.15
N ASN A 161 18.21 -1.31 -24.78
CA ASN A 161 17.28 -0.71 -23.83
C ASN A 161 16.09 0.02 -24.48
N GLU A 162 15.79 -0.21 -25.76
CA GLU A 162 14.69 0.51 -26.45
C GLU A 162 13.34 0.32 -25.76
N VAL A 163 12.96 -0.93 -25.50
CA VAL A 163 11.69 -1.28 -24.84
C VAL A 163 11.68 -0.76 -23.40
N LEU A 164 12.80 -0.89 -22.68
CA LEU A 164 12.95 -0.36 -21.33
C LEU A 164 12.73 1.16 -21.30
N LYS A 165 13.35 1.91 -22.21
CA LYS A 165 13.16 3.37 -22.34
C LYS A 165 11.72 3.73 -22.66
N ALA A 166 11.06 3.00 -23.57
CA ALA A 166 9.66 3.23 -23.89
C ALA A 166 8.77 3.06 -22.65
N CYS A 167 9.00 2.02 -21.85
CA CYS A 167 8.23 1.78 -20.63
C CYS A 167 8.60 2.70 -19.45
N LEU A 168 9.77 3.33 -19.44
CA LEU A 168 10.17 4.31 -18.41
C LEU A 168 9.67 5.73 -18.70
N ASN A 169 9.36 6.04 -19.96
CA ASN A 169 8.86 7.36 -20.34
C ASN A 169 7.47 7.63 -19.76
N LEU A 170 7.34 8.61 -18.85
CA LEU A 170 6.09 8.97 -18.16
C LEU A 170 4.93 9.39 -19.07
N LEU A 171 5.22 9.76 -20.33
CA LEU A 171 4.20 10.10 -21.33
C LEU A 171 3.61 8.86 -22.01
N SER A 172 4.17 7.67 -21.75
CA SER A 172 3.70 6.42 -22.31
C SER A 172 2.39 5.95 -21.63
N PRO A 173 1.61 5.08 -22.31
CA PRO A 173 0.42 4.48 -21.72
C PRO A 173 0.71 3.72 -20.40
N ALA A 174 -0.21 3.79 -19.43
CA ALA A 174 -0.06 3.15 -18.11
C ALA A 174 0.21 1.62 -18.19
N MET A 175 -0.31 0.96 -19.24
CA MET A 175 -0.02 -0.45 -19.51
C MET A 175 1.47 -0.74 -19.73
N PHE A 176 2.26 0.19 -20.27
CA PHE A 176 3.70 -0.01 -20.47
C PHE A 176 4.45 0.02 -19.14
N HIS A 177 4.07 0.95 -18.25
CA HIS A 177 4.57 1.01 -16.89
C HIS A 177 4.24 -0.27 -16.11
N TYR A 178 3.00 -0.76 -16.25
CA TYR A 178 2.57 -2.01 -15.62
C TYR A 178 3.39 -3.21 -16.11
N VAL A 179 3.58 -3.33 -17.43
CA VAL A 179 4.41 -4.37 -18.05
C VAL A 179 5.84 -4.33 -17.53
N LEU A 180 6.45 -3.14 -17.46
CA LEU A 180 7.79 -2.96 -16.91
C LEU A 180 7.88 -3.47 -15.48
N VAL A 181 7.05 -2.94 -14.58
CA VAL A 181 7.14 -3.22 -13.14
C VAL A 181 6.91 -4.71 -12.88
N LYS A 182 5.93 -5.34 -13.54
CA LYS A 182 5.68 -6.79 -13.48
C LYS A 182 6.86 -7.61 -14.00
N ALA A 183 7.48 -7.18 -15.11
CA ALA A 183 8.63 -7.87 -15.66
C ALA A 183 9.83 -7.78 -14.72
N LEU A 184 10.13 -6.60 -14.14
CA LEU A 184 11.20 -6.43 -13.15
C LEU A 184 10.95 -7.32 -11.92
N TYR A 185 9.73 -7.32 -11.39
CA TYR A 185 9.35 -8.20 -10.29
C TYR A 185 9.60 -9.68 -10.61
N ARG A 186 9.28 -10.12 -11.84
CA ARG A 186 9.53 -11.50 -12.28
C ARG A 186 11.02 -11.80 -12.49
N ILE A 187 11.85 -10.83 -12.89
CA ILE A 187 13.31 -11.02 -12.98
C ILE A 187 13.89 -11.33 -11.59
N ILE A 188 13.40 -10.65 -10.55
CA ILE A 188 13.90 -10.79 -9.18
C ILE A 188 13.41 -12.09 -8.55
N THR A 189 12.13 -12.41 -8.70
CA THR A 189 11.47 -13.50 -7.95
C THR A 189 11.51 -14.86 -8.64
N GLN A 190 11.69 -14.90 -9.97
CA GLN A 190 11.74 -16.17 -10.71
C GLN A 190 13.10 -16.86 -10.55
N LYS A 191 13.09 -18.20 -10.39
CA LYS A 191 14.31 -19.00 -10.49
C LYS A 191 15.00 -18.76 -11.84
N ARG A 192 16.26 -18.32 -11.79
CA ARG A 192 17.04 -17.92 -12.97
C ARG A 192 17.88 -19.05 -13.56
N LEU A 193 18.10 -18.98 -14.87
CA LEU A 193 19.18 -19.71 -15.54
C LEU A 193 20.50 -18.93 -15.41
N ALA A 194 21.63 -19.63 -15.51
CA ALA A 194 22.95 -19.02 -15.28
C ALA A 194 23.29 -17.90 -16.28
N TRP A 195 22.78 -17.97 -17.51
CA TRP A 195 23.00 -16.98 -18.56
C TRP A 195 21.92 -15.88 -18.62
N TRP A 196 20.87 -15.95 -17.81
CA TRP A 196 19.91 -14.85 -17.74
C TRP A 196 20.52 -13.66 -17.01
N PRO A 197 20.33 -12.43 -17.51
CA PRO A 197 20.82 -11.24 -16.85
C PRO A 197 20.19 -11.09 -15.47
N GLN A 198 20.92 -10.44 -14.57
CA GLN A 198 20.42 -10.05 -13.26
C GLN A 198 19.71 -8.70 -13.34
N ILE A 199 19.04 -8.33 -12.25
CA ILE A 199 18.28 -7.07 -12.16
C ILE A 199 19.18 -5.83 -12.14
N ASP A 200 20.47 -6.01 -11.84
CA ASP A 200 21.49 -4.98 -11.75
C ASP A 200 21.64 -4.11 -13.00
N ILE A 201 21.34 -4.68 -14.18
CA ILE A 201 21.29 -3.93 -15.45
C ILE A 201 20.30 -2.75 -15.46
N VAL A 202 19.34 -2.73 -14.52
CA VAL A 202 18.30 -1.70 -14.41
C VAL A 202 18.63 -0.67 -13.32
N TYR A 203 19.62 -0.91 -12.45
CA TYR A 203 19.90 -0.01 -11.33
C TYR A 203 20.20 1.42 -11.77
N SER A 204 20.89 1.63 -12.89
CA SER A 204 21.15 2.97 -13.45
C SER A 204 19.88 3.75 -13.83
N ARG A 205 18.71 3.11 -13.84
CA ARG A 205 17.39 3.68 -14.15
C ARG A 205 16.53 3.96 -12.91
N ALA A 206 17.11 3.86 -11.71
CA ALA A 206 16.41 4.07 -10.45
C ALA A 206 15.71 5.45 -10.36
N GLY A 207 16.31 6.50 -10.92
CA GLY A 207 15.69 7.82 -10.98
C GLY A 207 14.38 7.85 -11.77
N GLU A 208 14.34 7.17 -12.92
CA GLU A 208 13.13 7.08 -13.76
C GLU A 208 12.04 6.25 -13.06
N LEU A 209 12.41 5.20 -12.31
CA LEU A 209 11.49 4.41 -11.49
C LEU A 209 10.90 5.23 -10.33
N ARG A 210 11.70 6.04 -9.64
CA ARG A 210 11.20 6.98 -8.61
C ARG A 210 10.24 8.00 -9.20
N ASN A 211 10.54 8.55 -10.38
CA ASN A 211 9.64 9.49 -11.07
C ASN A 211 8.30 8.82 -11.43
N MET A 212 8.34 7.57 -11.88
CA MET A 212 7.13 6.78 -12.18
C MET A 212 6.30 6.53 -10.92
N PHE A 213 6.94 6.22 -9.78
CA PHE A 213 6.25 6.12 -8.50
C PHE A 213 5.54 7.42 -8.14
N THR A 214 6.25 8.56 -8.16
CA THR A 214 5.69 9.87 -7.82
C THR A 214 4.54 10.28 -8.75
N ASP A 215 4.70 10.10 -10.06
CA ASP A 215 3.66 10.39 -11.04
C ASP A 215 2.40 9.52 -10.83
N THR A 216 2.58 8.21 -10.63
CA THR A 216 1.47 7.29 -10.36
C THR A 216 0.76 7.63 -9.05
N LEU A 217 1.52 7.94 -8.00
CA LEU A 217 1.00 8.37 -6.70
C LEU A 217 0.13 9.63 -6.84
N ASN A 218 0.61 10.62 -7.59
CA ASN A 218 -0.11 11.88 -7.83
C ASN A 218 -1.41 11.63 -8.61
N LYS A 219 -1.39 10.78 -9.65
CA LYS A 219 -2.58 10.39 -10.43
C LYS A 219 -3.63 9.73 -9.53
N VAL A 220 -3.22 8.77 -8.70
CA VAL A 220 -4.12 8.08 -7.77
C VAL A 220 -4.71 9.07 -6.74
N SER A 221 -3.87 9.93 -6.17
CA SER A 221 -4.27 10.91 -5.16
C SER A 221 -5.27 11.93 -5.71
N GLN A 222 -5.09 12.39 -6.96
CA GLN A 222 -6.03 13.32 -7.61
C GLN A 222 -7.36 12.63 -7.94
N SER A 223 -7.34 11.37 -8.41
CA SER A 223 -8.57 10.62 -8.70
C SER A 223 -9.43 10.38 -7.45
N SER A 224 -8.84 10.24 -6.26
CA SER A 224 -9.60 10.22 -5.00
C SER A 224 -10.37 11.53 -4.77
N THR A 225 -9.75 12.67 -5.06
CA THR A 225 -10.31 14.03 -4.86
C THR A 225 -11.42 14.37 -5.87
N PHE A 226 -11.35 13.92 -7.11
CA PHE A 226 -12.43 14.14 -8.10
C PHE A 226 -13.63 13.23 -7.91
N SER A 227 -13.48 12.11 -7.18
CA SER A 227 -14.60 11.26 -6.79
C SER A 227 -15.42 11.82 -5.63
N THR A 228 -14.90 12.88 -5.01
CA THR A 228 -15.64 13.88 -4.25
C THR A 228 -15.80 15.13 -5.11
N THR A 229 -16.58 15.06 -6.20
CA THR A 229 -17.45 16.22 -6.42
C THR A 229 -18.18 16.38 -5.10
N PRO A 230 -18.07 17.51 -4.39
CA PRO A 230 -19.00 17.76 -3.32
C PRO A 230 -20.33 17.70 -4.06
N LEU A 231 -21.15 16.68 -3.80
CA LEU A 231 -22.56 16.84 -4.02
C LEU A 231 -22.85 18.23 -3.46
N ARG A 232 -23.47 19.10 -4.25
CA ARG A 232 -24.17 20.26 -3.73
C ARG A 232 -25.27 19.73 -2.80
N ILE A 233 -24.87 19.21 -1.64
CA ILE A 233 -25.64 19.15 -0.43
C ILE A 233 -25.52 20.58 0.06
N SER A 234 -26.42 21.43 -0.42
CA SER A 234 -26.69 22.72 0.20
C SER A 234 -27.02 22.46 1.67
N GLY A 235 -26.01 22.47 2.54
CA GLY A 235 -26.19 22.15 3.95
C GLY A 235 -24.95 21.85 4.80
N ILE A 236 -23.76 21.57 4.24
CA ILE A 236 -22.57 21.29 5.09
C ILE A 236 -21.32 21.99 4.57
N THR A 237 -21.16 23.25 4.96
CA THR A 237 -19.86 23.91 5.04
C THR A 237 -19.26 23.58 6.41
N GLY A 238 -18.33 22.62 6.45
CA GLY A 238 -17.62 22.29 7.69
C GLY A 238 -16.61 21.18 7.47
N VAL A 239 -15.34 21.52 7.66
CA VAL A 239 -14.26 20.58 7.97
C VAL A 239 -14.79 19.47 8.89
N SER A 240 -14.53 18.21 8.58
CA SER A 240 -14.84 17.07 9.46
C SER A 240 -14.26 17.35 10.84
N THR A 241 -15.08 17.81 11.78
CA THR A 241 -14.61 18.28 13.08
C THR A 241 -14.38 17.07 13.96
N LEU A 242 -13.52 17.19 14.99
CA LEU A 242 -13.34 16.18 16.04
C LEU A 242 -14.66 15.63 16.60
N LYS A 243 -15.74 16.42 16.52
CA LYS A 243 -17.11 16.00 16.82
C LYS A 243 -17.57 14.79 15.99
N ASP A 244 -17.38 14.79 14.68
CA ASP A 244 -17.94 13.72 13.82
C ASP A 244 -17.22 12.38 14.02
N ILE A 245 -15.90 12.42 14.26
CA ILE A 245 -15.05 11.25 14.52
C ILE A 245 -15.36 10.63 15.89
N LEU A 246 -15.57 11.47 16.92
CA LEU A 246 -15.81 11.03 18.30
C LEU A 246 -17.26 10.60 18.57
N PHE A 247 -18.25 11.15 17.86
CA PHE A 247 -19.66 10.86 18.15
C PHE A 247 -20.27 9.71 17.34
N TYR A 248 -19.68 9.34 16.20
CA TYR A 248 -20.24 8.31 15.32
C TYR A 248 -19.19 7.38 14.68
N PRO A 249 -18.23 6.81 15.43
CA PRO A 249 -17.18 5.96 14.86
C PRO A 249 -17.74 4.71 14.15
N GLN A 250 -18.82 4.11 14.67
CA GLN A 250 -19.51 2.96 14.06
C GLN A 250 -20.44 3.32 12.89
N GLN A 251 -21.02 4.53 12.90
CA GLN A 251 -21.85 5.03 11.81
C GLN A 251 -20.99 5.47 10.62
N LEU A 252 -19.82 6.06 10.85
CA LEU A 252 -18.79 6.28 9.84
C LEU A 252 -18.24 4.92 9.35
N ARG A 253 -17.91 3.97 10.23
CA ARG A 253 -17.51 2.58 9.90
C ARG A 253 -18.49 1.87 8.95
N SER A 254 -19.79 2.00 9.22
CA SER A 254 -20.85 1.42 8.40
C SER A 254 -21.17 2.23 7.15
N GLN A 255 -21.18 3.58 7.19
CA GLN A 255 -21.36 4.43 6.02
C GLN A 255 -20.19 4.34 5.04
N TYR A 256 -18.94 4.32 5.49
CA TYR A 256 -17.77 4.09 4.62
C TYR A 256 -17.85 2.69 4.00
N SER A 257 -18.18 1.65 4.78
CA SER A 257 -18.37 0.29 4.26
C SER A 257 -19.56 0.17 3.28
N GLN A 258 -20.67 0.87 3.51
CA GLN A 258 -21.89 0.79 2.68
C GLN A 258 -21.81 1.66 1.43
N ALA A 259 -21.25 2.87 1.52
CA ALA A 259 -20.92 3.70 0.36
C ALA A 259 -19.89 3.01 -0.53
N PHE A 260 -19.01 2.17 0.03
CA PHE A 260 -18.11 1.30 -0.73
C PHE A 260 -18.83 0.14 -1.40
N LYS A 261 -19.70 -0.61 -0.70
CA LYS A 261 -20.45 -1.72 -1.30
C LYS A 261 -21.35 -1.26 -2.45
N SER A 262 -21.93 -0.07 -2.36
CA SER A 262 -22.72 0.55 -3.42
C SER A 262 -21.88 1.08 -4.61
N LYS A 263 -20.65 1.57 -4.37
CA LYS A 263 -19.77 2.05 -5.47
C LYS A 263 -18.87 0.97 -6.08
N THR A 264 -18.69 -0.18 -5.43
CA THR A 264 -17.91 -1.30 -5.98
C THR A 264 -18.65 -1.98 -7.13
N SER A 265 -19.99 -1.96 -7.14
CA SER A 265 -20.79 -2.44 -8.27
C SER A 265 -20.84 -1.44 -9.45
N ASP A 266 -20.85 -0.13 -9.18
CA ASP A 266 -20.99 0.91 -10.22
C ASP A 266 -19.64 1.36 -10.84
N ARG A 267 -18.50 1.09 -10.21
CA ARG A 267 -17.16 1.43 -10.75
C ARG A 267 -16.49 0.31 -11.54
N LEU A 268 -17.15 -0.83 -11.70
CA LEU A 268 -16.72 -1.88 -12.63
C LEU A 268 -17.02 -1.53 -14.09
N ALA A 269 -17.61 -0.35 -14.34
CA ALA A 269 -17.89 0.17 -15.67
C ALA A 269 -17.11 1.48 -15.87
N TYR A 270 -16.27 1.52 -16.90
CA TYR A 270 -15.54 2.69 -17.42
C TYR A 270 -14.25 3.13 -16.69
N ASP A 271 -13.20 2.33 -16.80
CA ASP A 271 -11.94 2.78 -17.42
C ASP A 271 -11.10 1.57 -17.86
N GLU A 272 -10.65 1.57 -19.12
CA GLU A 272 -9.98 0.46 -19.81
C GLU A 272 -8.46 0.44 -19.50
N GLY A 273 -7.93 -0.67 -18.97
CA GLY A 273 -6.49 -0.86 -18.70
C GLY A 273 -6.14 -1.16 -17.23
N PRO A 274 -4.89 -1.54 -16.90
CA PRO A 274 -4.48 -1.68 -15.51
C PRO A 274 -4.62 -0.31 -14.83
N ASN A 275 -5.53 -0.25 -13.85
CA ASN A 275 -5.82 0.98 -13.11
C ASN A 275 -4.53 1.49 -12.45
N ASN A 276 -4.31 2.82 -12.42
CA ASN A 276 -3.16 3.44 -11.75
C ASN A 276 -2.96 2.95 -10.30
N ARG A 277 -4.03 2.52 -9.63
CA ARG A 277 -3.98 1.86 -8.31
C ARG A 277 -3.23 0.53 -8.33
N GLU A 278 -3.50 -0.31 -9.34
CA GLU A 278 -2.83 -1.59 -9.51
C GLU A 278 -1.37 -1.39 -9.91
N LEU A 279 -1.10 -0.41 -10.79
CA LEU A 279 0.27 -0.02 -11.11
C LEU A 279 1.03 0.42 -9.85
N LEU A 280 0.43 1.29 -9.03
CA LEU A 280 1.02 1.75 -7.77
C LEU A 280 1.32 0.58 -6.83
N LEU A 281 0.37 -0.35 -6.68
CA LEU A 281 0.58 -1.57 -5.88
C LEU A 281 1.82 -2.35 -6.35
N TRP A 282 1.97 -2.57 -7.65
CA TRP A 282 3.12 -3.31 -8.18
C TRP A 282 4.43 -2.54 -8.06
N ILE A 283 4.41 -1.20 -8.17
CA ILE A 283 5.60 -0.37 -7.94
C ILE A 283 6.07 -0.53 -6.50
N VAL A 284 5.15 -0.45 -5.53
CA VAL A 284 5.48 -0.61 -4.10
C VAL A 284 5.98 -2.04 -3.81
N ARG A 285 5.39 -3.07 -4.43
CA ARG A 285 5.87 -4.46 -4.33
C ARG A 285 7.29 -4.64 -4.84
N LEU A 286 7.71 -3.87 -5.85
CA LEU A 286 9.06 -3.92 -6.38
C LEU A 286 10.10 -3.48 -5.32
N ILE A 287 9.74 -2.48 -4.50
CA ILE A 287 10.59 -1.98 -3.40
C ILE A 287 10.84 -3.07 -2.35
N ILE A 288 9.82 -3.88 -2.06
CA ILE A 288 9.91 -4.97 -1.08
C ILE A 288 10.93 -6.03 -1.53
N VAL A 289 10.89 -6.41 -2.82
CA VAL A 289 11.74 -7.51 -3.32
C VAL A 289 13.15 -7.06 -3.69
N ASP A 290 13.35 -5.80 -4.08
CA ASP A 290 14.68 -5.20 -4.31
C ASP A 290 14.63 -3.68 -4.06
N PRO A 291 14.94 -3.21 -2.83
CA PRO A 291 14.91 -1.79 -2.50
C PRO A 291 16.00 -0.98 -3.23
N TYR A 292 17.07 -1.64 -3.72
CA TYR A 292 18.16 -0.96 -4.42
C TYR A 292 17.68 -0.33 -5.73
N LEU A 293 16.64 -0.89 -6.38
CA LEU A 293 15.99 -0.30 -7.55
C LEU A 293 15.44 1.12 -7.31
N MET A 294 15.12 1.46 -6.07
CA MET A 294 14.62 2.79 -5.71
C MET A 294 15.62 3.62 -4.90
N LEU A 295 16.64 3.00 -4.29
CA LEU A 295 17.65 3.70 -3.49
C LEU A 295 18.93 4.04 -4.27
N HIS A 296 19.18 3.41 -5.43
CA HIS A 296 20.37 3.69 -6.22
C HIS A 296 20.36 5.15 -6.75
N ASN A 297 21.42 5.89 -6.42
CA ASN A 297 21.65 7.29 -6.78
C ASN A 297 23.13 7.50 -7.15
N PRO A 298 23.62 6.91 -8.25
CA PRO A 298 25.03 7.00 -8.61
C PRO A 298 25.35 8.43 -9.06
N ASN A 299 26.50 8.95 -8.62
CA ASN A 299 27.06 10.24 -9.07
C ASN A 299 26.19 11.48 -8.79
N LYS A 300 25.22 11.39 -7.88
CA LYS A 300 24.47 12.54 -7.38
C LYS A 300 25.21 13.20 -6.22
N LEU A 301 25.01 14.50 -6.04
CA LEU A 301 25.49 15.23 -4.87
C LEU A 301 24.76 14.72 -3.61
N ASP A 302 25.43 14.75 -2.46
CA ASP A 302 24.93 14.31 -1.15
C ASP A 302 23.47 14.76 -0.87
N HIS A 303 23.22 16.07 -1.01
CA HIS A 303 21.89 16.64 -0.77
C HIS A 303 20.82 16.14 -1.75
N GLU A 304 21.16 15.91 -3.03
CA GLU A 304 20.20 15.39 -4.02
C GLU A 304 19.85 13.92 -3.76
N THR A 305 20.84 13.14 -3.29
CA THR A 305 20.64 11.75 -2.86
C THR A 305 19.69 11.71 -1.67
N GLN A 306 19.94 12.53 -0.65
CA GLN A 306 19.04 12.66 0.50
C GLN A 306 17.62 13.08 0.09
N MET A 307 17.47 14.10 -0.77
CA MET A 307 16.15 14.56 -1.22
C MET A 307 15.40 13.48 -2.00
N SER A 308 16.08 12.75 -2.90
CA SER A 308 15.47 11.67 -3.67
C SER A 308 14.91 10.57 -2.76
N THR A 309 15.66 10.19 -1.72
CA THR A 309 15.23 9.19 -0.73
C THR A 309 14.12 9.73 0.18
N PHE A 310 14.20 11.00 0.58
CA PHE A 310 13.18 11.68 1.39
C PHE A 310 11.82 11.74 0.67
N GLU A 311 11.80 12.10 -0.62
CA GLU A 311 10.57 12.16 -1.43
C GLU A 311 9.93 10.77 -1.59
N LEU A 312 10.74 9.75 -1.89
CA LEU A 312 10.28 8.36 -2.00
C LEU A 312 9.61 7.89 -0.70
N ILE A 313 10.30 8.04 0.43
CA ILE A 313 9.80 7.55 1.73
C ILE A 313 8.56 8.34 2.15
N ASN A 314 8.52 9.66 1.96
CA ASN A 314 7.31 10.44 2.26
C ASN A 314 6.14 10.07 1.35
N GLY A 315 6.38 9.77 0.07
CA GLY A 315 5.36 9.25 -0.83
C GLY A 315 4.77 7.94 -0.32
N LEU A 316 5.59 7.02 0.19
CA LEU A 316 5.11 5.77 0.80
C LEU A 316 4.35 6.01 2.11
N VAL A 317 4.84 6.91 2.98
CA VAL A 317 4.14 7.30 4.22
C VAL A 317 2.77 7.88 3.91
N SER A 318 2.63 8.63 2.81
CA SER A 318 1.34 9.15 2.37
C SER A 318 0.33 8.04 2.03
N LEU A 319 0.76 6.80 1.74
CA LEU A 319 -0.15 5.68 1.44
C LEU A 319 -0.61 4.94 2.70
N VAL A 320 0.09 5.05 3.82
CA VAL A 320 -0.17 4.28 5.06
C VAL A 320 -1.55 4.59 5.67
N HIS A 321 -2.05 5.82 5.52
CA HIS A 321 -3.30 6.24 6.14
C HIS A 321 -4.57 5.88 5.35
N ASP A 322 -4.46 5.53 4.06
CA ASP A 322 -5.59 5.24 3.17
C ASP A 322 -6.11 3.79 3.29
N THR A 323 -6.04 3.20 4.49
CA THR A 323 -6.41 1.79 4.74
C THR A 323 -7.87 1.47 4.41
N SER A 324 -8.76 2.47 4.42
CA SER A 324 -10.18 2.31 4.08
C SER A 324 -10.43 2.22 2.57
N MET A 325 -9.71 2.99 1.76
CA MET A 325 -9.96 3.10 0.32
C MET A 325 -9.14 2.11 -0.52
N MET A 326 -7.90 1.84 -0.09
CA MET A 326 -6.94 1.00 -0.80
C MET A 326 -6.12 0.16 0.19
N PRO A 327 -6.74 -0.79 0.90
CA PRO A 327 -6.09 -1.56 1.95
C PRO A 327 -4.83 -2.28 1.44
N ASP A 328 -4.88 -2.92 0.27
CA ASP A 328 -3.72 -3.66 -0.27
C ASP A 328 -2.51 -2.74 -0.51
N VAL A 329 -2.75 -1.53 -1.03
CA VAL A 329 -1.70 -0.54 -1.28
C VAL A 329 -1.13 -0.03 0.03
N ALA A 330 -1.98 0.30 1.01
CA ALA A 330 -1.55 0.78 2.32
C ALA A 330 -0.72 -0.28 3.08
N HIS A 331 -1.16 -1.54 3.07
CA HIS A 331 -0.42 -2.66 3.70
C HIS A 331 0.92 -2.92 2.99
N THR A 332 0.94 -2.92 1.66
CA THR A 332 2.19 -3.07 0.90
C THR A 332 3.12 -1.88 1.14
N ALA A 333 2.60 -0.66 1.29
CA ALA A 333 3.40 0.52 1.63
C ALA A 333 4.02 0.40 3.03
N MET A 334 3.25 -0.04 4.02
CA MET A 334 3.75 -0.35 5.37
C MET A 334 4.90 -1.38 5.31
N GLU A 335 4.72 -2.48 4.59
CA GLU A 335 5.77 -3.50 4.41
C GLU A 335 7.01 -2.95 3.70
N SER A 336 6.84 -2.17 2.63
CA SER A 336 7.96 -1.53 1.93
C SER A 336 8.74 -0.57 2.83
N LEU A 337 8.05 0.17 3.70
CA LEU A 337 8.70 1.06 4.67
C LEU A 337 9.49 0.26 5.71
N LEU A 338 9.00 -0.90 6.14
CA LEU A 338 9.77 -1.79 7.03
C LEU A 338 11.05 -2.28 6.33
N VAL A 339 10.96 -2.76 5.09
CA VAL A 339 12.14 -3.18 4.30
C VAL A 339 13.14 -2.02 4.17
N LEU A 340 12.65 -0.82 3.82
CA LEU A 340 13.52 0.36 3.67
C LEU A 340 14.18 0.80 4.99
N HIS A 341 13.59 0.47 6.15
CA HIS A 341 14.13 0.77 7.48
C HIS A 341 15.03 -0.34 8.05
N GLU A 342 15.28 -1.43 7.32
CA GLU A 342 16.34 -2.37 7.70
C GLU A 342 17.71 -1.68 7.70
N THR A 343 18.60 -2.03 8.63
CA THR A 343 19.93 -1.39 8.80
C THR A 343 20.70 -1.26 7.48
N ARG A 344 20.80 -2.36 6.72
CA ARG A 344 21.48 -2.42 5.42
C ARG A 344 20.89 -1.47 4.36
N ASN A 345 19.60 -1.16 4.45
CA ASN A 345 18.91 -0.31 3.48
C ASN A 345 18.96 1.16 3.90
N ILE A 346 18.96 1.46 5.20
CA ILE A 346 19.19 2.81 5.71
C ILE A 346 20.57 3.32 5.30
N GLU A 347 21.60 2.47 5.32
CA GLU A 347 22.95 2.81 4.86
C GLU A 347 22.98 3.25 3.38
N LEU A 348 22.02 2.80 2.58
CA LEU A 348 21.85 3.17 1.17
C LEU A 348 21.05 4.46 0.97
N TRP A 349 20.37 4.97 2.00
CA TRP A 349 19.57 6.20 1.88
C TRP A 349 20.44 7.40 1.48
N ASN A 350 21.64 7.43 2.06
CA ASN A 350 22.72 8.33 1.72
C ASN A 350 24.05 7.77 2.28
N PRO A 351 24.88 7.13 1.43
CA PRO A 351 26.12 6.51 1.89
C PRO A 351 27.15 7.49 2.50
N GLU A 352 27.13 8.76 2.10
CA GLU A 352 28.07 9.77 2.60
C GLU A 352 27.68 10.31 3.99
N ALA A 353 26.39 10.33 4.31
CA ALA A 353 25.85 10.89 5.55
C ALA A 353 24.67 10.07 6.11
N SER A 354 24.86 8.76 6.29
CA SER A 354 23.80 7.81 6.66
C SER A 354 23.11 8.18 7.99
N ILE A 355 23.87 8.53 9.03
CA ILE A 355 23.32 8.85 10.37
C ILE A 355 22.50 10.15 10.37
N ASN A 356 22.98 11.20 9.69
CA ASN A 356 22.26 12.47 9.59
C ASN A 356 20.98 12.32 8.75
N THR A 357 21.08 11.57 7.65
CA THR A 357 19.97 11.25 6.77
C THR A 357 18.91 10.41 7.49
N PHE A 358 19.34 9.42 8.28
CA PHE A 358 18.47 8.62 9.13
C PHE A 358 17.66 9.49 10.09
N TRP A 359 18.32 10.39 10.83
CA TRP A 359 17.62 11.27 11.78
C TRP A 359 16.61 12.18 11.09
N SER A 360 16.92 12.69 9.90
CA SER A 360 16.00 13.51 9.13
C SER A 360 14.79 12.72 8.62
N ILE A 361 15.03 11.69 7.80
CA ILE A 361 13.97 10.95 7.10
C ILE A 361 13.14 10.13 8.08
N SER A 362 13.77 9.35 8.95
CA SER A 362 13.03 8.41 9.80
C SER A 362 12.27 9.16 10.92
N SER A 363 12.74 10.33 11.38
CA SER A 363 11.93 11.19 12.25
C SER A 363 10.72 11.79 11.53
N GLN A 364 10.86 12.17 10.25
CA GLN A 364 9.73 12.65 9.45
C GLN A 364 8.64 11.58 9.28
N VAL A 365 9.03 10.30 9.08
CA VAL A 365 8.11 9.15 9.03
C VAL A 365 7.31 9.05 10.33
N LEU A 366 8.02 9.03 11.47
CA LEU A 366 7.41 8.94 12.80
C LEU A 366 6.47 10.13 13.07
N PHE A 367 6.91 11.36 12.78
CA PHE A 367 6.11 12.56 12.96
C PHE A 367 4.81 12.50 12.14
N SER A 368 4.90 12.17 10.85
CA SER A 368 3.77 12.19 9.92
C SER A 368 2.66 11.22 10.34
N ILE A 369 3.03 9.99 10.70
CA ILE A 369 2.05 8.99 11.14
C ILE A 369 1.55 9.29 12.54
N SER A 370 2.42 9.71 13.47
CA SER A 370 2.01 10.09 14.82
C SER A 370 1.02 11.25 14.80
N GLN A 371 1.21 12.24 13.92
CA GLN A 371 0.27 13.35 13.77
C GLN A 371 -1.14 12.86 13.37
N LYS A 372 -1.23 11.94 12.39
CA LYS A 372 -2.53 11.38 11.97
C LYS A 372 -3.18 10.52 13.05
N LEU A 373 -2.38 9.78 13.81
CA LEU A 373 -2.84 9.00 14.97
C LEU A 373 -3.40 9.91 16.08
N VAL A 374 -2.69 10.99 16.43
CA VAL A 374 -3.16 11.98 17.42
C VAL A 374 -4.46 12.65 17.00
N LEU A 375 -4.63 12.92 15.70
CA LEU A 375 -5.86 13.51 15.16
C LEU A 375 -6.97 12.49 14.92
N HIS A 376 -6.78 11.21 15.30
CA HIS A 376 -7.72 10.11 15.06
C HIS A 376 -8.16 10.00 13.58
N GLN A 377 -7.26 10.30 12.65
CA GLN A 377 -7.51 10.29 11.19
C GLN A 377 -7.29 8.90 10.55
N ILE A 378 -6.90 7.90 11.33
CA ILE A 378 -6.61 6.54 10.86
C ILE A 378 -7.67 5.60 11.41
N TYR A 379 -8.43 4.99 10.50
CA TYR A 379 -9.53 4.10 10.86
C TYR A 379 -9.02 2.76 11.43
N GLU A 380 -8.09 2.09 10.74
CA GLU A 380 -7.42 0.87 11.23
C GLU A 380 -6.18 1.20 12.08
N TYR A 381 -6.36 2.05 13.10
CA TYR A 381 -5.23 2.56 13.89
C TYR A 381 -4.43 1.46 14.58
N THR A 382 -5.04 0.33 14.97
CA THR A 382 -4.34 -0.78 15.64
C THR A 382 -3.28 -1.42 14.73
N SER A 383 -3.59 -1.61 13.46
CA SER A 383 -2.63 -2.12 12.46
C SER A 383 -1.49 -1.13 12.24
N VAL A 384 -1.80 0.17 12.16
CA VAL A 384 -0.79 1.22 12.00
C VAL A 384 0.07 1.40 13.26
N LEU A 385 -0.49 1.26 14.47
CA LEU A 385 0.26 1.26 15.72
C LEU A 385 1.22 0.07 15.79
N ARG A 386 0.78 -1.11 15.36
CA ARG A 386 1.65 -2.30 15.26
C ARG A 386 2.80 -2.04 14.29
N TRP A 387 2.51 -1.49 13.11
CA TRP A 387 3.54 -1.10 12.15
C TRP A 387 4.50 -0.03 12.71
N LEU A 388 3.98 0.99 13.39
CA LEU A 388 4.78 2.05 14.01
C LEU A 388 5.75 1.46 15.05
N ARG A 389 5.29 0.50 15.85
CA ARG A 389 6.13 -0.25 16.78
C ARG A 389 7.28 -0.96 16.07
N GLU A 390 7.02 -1.65 14.95
CA GLU A 390 8.07 -2.32 14.18
C GLU A 390 9.08 -1.32 13.56
N ILE A 391 8.61 -0.15 13.11
CA ILE A 391 9.51 0.94 12.69
C ILE A 391 10.43 1.37 13.84
N LEU A 392 9.92 1.50 15.07
CA LEU A 392 10.75 1.84 16.24
C LEU A 392 11.78 0.74 16.56
N VAL A 393 11.42 -0.53 16.41
CA VAL A 393 12.37 -1.66 16.55
C VAL A 393 13.50 -1.53 15.53
N LEU A 394 13.18 -1.31 14.26
CA LEU A 394 14.17 -1.17 13.18
C LEU A 394 15.07 0.06 13.37
N ARG A 395 14.49 1.18 13.81
CA ARG A 395 15.25 2.39 14.17
C ARG A 395 16.27 2.12 15.27
N ASN A 396 15.85 1.47 16.35
CA ASN A 396 16.74 1.11 17.45
C ASN A 396 17.83 0.13 17.00
N ALA A 397 17.51 -0.82 16.12
CA ALA A 397 18.50 -1.75 15.56
C ALA A 397 19.58 -1.01 14.73
N PHE A 398 19.18 -0.06 13.88
CA PHE A 398 20.12 0.77 13.12
C PHE A 398 21.00 1.63 14.03
N LEU A 399 20.39 2.31 15.01
CA LEU A 399 21.12 3.14 15.96
C LEU A 399 22.07 2.35 16.83
N LEU A 400 21.69 1.14 17.26
CA LEU A 400 22.56 0.26 18.02
C LEU A 400 23.78 -0.19 17.20
N HIS A 401 23.57 -0.50 15.91
CA HIS A 401 24.67 -0.81 14.99
C HIS A 401 25.63 0.39 14.81
N HIS A 402 25.11 1.62 14.90
CA HIS A 402 25.85 2.87 14.77
C HIS A 402 26.02 3.61 16.12
N LYS A 403 26.05 2.89 17.25
CA LYS A 403 25.95 3.46 18.60
C LYS A 403 26.95 4.58 18.89
N ASP A 404 28.17 4.47 18.36
CA ASP A 404 29.24 5.45 18.58
C ASP A 404 28.92 6.81 17.93
N ASN A 405 28.03 6.82 16.93
CA ASN A 405 27.59 8.01 16.21
C ASN A 405 26.11 8.33 16.42
N ALA A 406 25.38 7.55 17.22
CA ALA A 406 23.92 7.65 17.35
C ALA A 406 23.43 9.04 17.77
N TYR A 407 24.24 9.78 18.52
CA TYR A 407 23.95 11.15 18.94
C TYR A 407 24.05 12.18 17.80
N LEU A 408 24.89 11.94 16.79
CA LEU A 408 25.14 12.89 15.70
C LEU A 408 23.87 13.11 14.87
N GLY A 409 23.44 14.36 14.72
CA GLY A 409 22.21 14.71 13.99
C GLY A 409 20.90 14.48 14.76
N SER A 410 20.95 13.95 15.99
CA SER A 410 19.76 13.63 16.81
C SER A 410 18.96 14.85 17.27
N ASN A 411 19.58 16.04 17.29
CA ASN A 411 19.05 17.27 17.86
C ASN A 411 18.28 18.17 16.88
N ILE A 412 18.07 17.73 15.64
CA ILE A 412 17.32 18.49 14.64
C ILE A 412 15.86 18.74 15.08
N PRO A 413 15.23 19.85 14.67
CA PRO A 413 13.85 20.17 15.08
C PRO A 413 12.84 19.06 14.77
N MET A 414 12.97 18.40 13.61
CA MET A 414 12.09 17.30 13.22
C MET A 414 12.15 16.11 14.19
N ALA A 415 13.34 15.74 14.65
CA ALA A 415 13.52 14.66 15.62
C ALA A 415 12.86 14.99 16.97
N LYS A 416 12.95 16.25 17.42
CA LYS A 416 12.27 16.73 18.64
C LYS A 416 10.75 16.72 18.50
N HIS A 417 10.22 17.13 17.35
CA HIS A 417 8.78 17.06 17.07
C HIS A 417 8.28 15.62 17.00
N ALA A 418 9.01 14.73 16.32
CA ALA A 418 8.68 13.31 16.24
C ALA A 418 8.67 12.66 17.63
N HIS A 419 9.70 12.92 18.44
CA HIS A 419 9.80 12.45 19.82
C HIS A 419 8.60 12.87 20.67
N THR A 420 8.25 14.17 20.62
CA THR A 420 7.08 14.70 21.34
C THR A 420 5.78 14.04 20.85
N LYS A 421 5.62 13.87 19.54
CA LYS A 421 4.40 13.27 18.95
C LYS A 421 4.27 11.79 19.28
N LEU A 422 5.36 11.03 19.31
CA LEU A 422 5.34 9.63 19.75
C LEU A 422 4.88 9.50 21.20
N GLU A 423 5.43 10.32 22.10
CA GLU A 423 5.01 10.35 23.50
C GLU A 423 3.50 10.61 23.60
N ILE A 424 2.96 11.59 22.86
CA ILE A 424 1.52 11.87 22.81
C ILE A 424 0.73 10.64 22.37
N VAL A 425 1.12 10.01 21.25
CA VAL A 425 0.47 8.81 20.72
C VAL A 425 0.43 7.70 21.77
N PHE A 426 1.56 7.40 22.41
CA PHE A 426 1.62 6.31 23.38
C PHE A 426 0.69 6.57 24.56
N PHE A 427 0.59 7.81 25.04
CA PHE A 427 -0.34 8.18 26.12
C PHE A 427 -1.81 8.11 25.71
N ILE A 428 -2.21 8.70 24.58
CA ILE A 428 -3.63 8.75 24.19
C ILE A 428 -4.18 7.34 23.91
N TYR A 429 -3.36 6.43 23.38
CA TYR A 429 -3.83 5.07 23.12
C TYR A 429 -3.88 4.19 24.39
N LEU A 430 -3.43 4.66 25.56
CA LEU A 430 -3.62 3.94 26.82
C LEU A 430 -5.09 3.85 27.26
N TRP A 431 -5.92 4.83 26.89
CA TRP A 431 -7.35 4.82 27.21
C TRP A 431 -8.22 4.18 26.11
N SER A 432 -7.61 3.67 25.04
CA SER A 432 -8.34 3.01 23.94
C SER A 432 -9.21 1.85 24.44
N ILE A 433 -10.36 1.68 23.79
CA ILE A 433 -11.23 0.53 24.01
C ILE A 433 -10.70 -0.76 23.37
N ASP A 434 -9.74 -0.66 22.45
CA ASP A 434 -9.08 -1.84 21.88
C ASP A 434 -7.92 -2.30 22.80
N PRO A 435 -8.03 -3.45 23.49
CA PRO A 435 -6.98 -3.93 24.37
C PRO A 435 -5.67 -4.23 23.64
N GLU A 436 -5.72 -4.54 22.33
CA GLU A 436 -4.53 -4.75 21.52
C GLU A 436 -3.79 -3.43 21.29
N ALA A 437 -4.50 -2.36 20.92
CA ALA A 437 -3.92 -1.03 20.77
C ALA A 437 -3.28 -0.53 22.07
N VAL A 438 -3.92 -0.77 23.23
CA VAL A 438 -3.38 -0.44 24.55
C VAL A 438 -2.04 -1.17 24.79
N LYS A 439 -1.98 -2.48 24.55
CA LYS A 439 -0.76 -3.28 24.74
C LYS A 439 0.37 -2.83 23.81
N ILE A 440 0.05 -2.54 22.55
CA ILE A 440 1.02 -2.02 21.58
C ILE A 440 1.60 -0.69 22.09
N ALA A 441 0.75 0.27 22.45
CA ALA A 441 1.16 1.57 22.97
C ALA A 441 2.04 1.44 24.23
N MET A 442 1.65 0.56 25.17
CA MET A 442 2.44 0.27 26.36
C MET A 442 3.83 -0.27 26.00
N SER A 443 3.91 -1.22 25.05
CA SER A 443 5.19 -1.79 24.63
C SER A 443 6.12 -0.77 23.96
N CYS A 444 5.56 0.22 23.26
CA CYS A 444 6.33 1.27 22.60
C CYS A 444 7.10 2.17 23.58
N PHE A 445 6.66 2.31 24.83
CA PHE A 445 7.40 3.07 25.85
C PHE A 445 8.81 2.51 26.09
N ALA A 446 9.00 1.18 26.06
CA ALA A 446 10.34 0.61 26.18
C ALA A 446 11.20 0.86 24.94
N LEU A 447 10.61 0.84 23.73
CA LEU A 447 11.34 1.19 22.51
C LEU A 447 11.77 2.67 22.50
N PHE A 448 10.91 3.54 23.03
CA PHE A 448 11.17 4.96 23.19
C PHE A 448 12.30 5.24 24.19
N ALA A 449 12.28 4.54 25.32
CA ALA A 449 13.35 4.56 26.33
C ALA A 449 14.68 4.01 25.77
N TYR A 450 14.62 2.89 25.05
CA TYR A 450 15.81 2.27 24.48
C TYR A 450 16.48 3.13 23.39
N GLU A 451 15.71 3.89 22.59
CA GLU A 451 16.29 4.87 21.65
C GLU A 451 17.11 5.92 22.39
N ALA A 452 16.62 6.40 23.54
CA ALA A 452 17.32 7.36 24.39
C ALA A 452 18.60 6.76 24.98
N ASP A 453 18.54 5.53 25.48
CA ASP A 453 19.71 4.82 26.02
C ASP A 453 20.82 4.71 24.97
N ILE A 454 20.49 4.28 23.74
CA ILE A 454 21.47 4.18 22.65
C ILE A 454 22.07 5.55 22.32
N ARG A 455 21.24 6.59 22.21
CA ARG A 455 21.66 7.96 21.87
C ARG A 455 22.69 8.53 22.84
N PHE A 456 22.54 8.22 24.13
CA PHE A 456 23.39 8.75 25.19
C PHE A 456 24.41 7.73 25.71
N GLY A 457 24.66 6.63 24.98
CA GLY A 457 25.65 5.63 25.36
C GLY A 457 25.36 4.98 26.71
N PHE A 458 24.07 4.85 27.07
CA PHE A 458 23.58 4.32 28.34
C PHE A 458 23.98 5.16 29.57
N ASP A 459 24.26 6.46 29.39
CA ASP A 459 24.40 7.42 30.49
C ASP A 459 23.03 7.78 31.08
N GLU A 460 22.74 7.24 32.27
CA GLU A 460 21.47 7.43 32.97
C GLU A 460 21.12 8.91 33.19
N ALA A 461 22.09 9.76 33.55
CA ALA A 461 21.82 11.17 33.84
C ALA A 461 21.42 11.95 32.57
N ALA A 462 22.09 11.64 31.45
CA ALA A 462 21.78 12.23 30.16
C ALA A 462 20.42 11.75 29.62
N VAL A 463 20.10 10.46 29.78
CA VAL A 463 18.80 9.89 29.40
C VAL A 463 17.66 10.55 30.17
N LEU A 464 17.79 10.69 31.50
CA LEU A 464 16.77 11.32 32.34
C LEU A 464 16.54 12.80 32.01
N THR A 465 17.49 13.47 31.37
CA THR A 465 17.33 14.85 30.90
C THR A 465 16.30 14.95 29.77
N ILE A 466 16.20 13.93 28.90
CA ILE A 466 15.22 13.89 27.81
C ILE A 466 13.97 13.08 28.15
N LEU A 467 14.10 12.07 29.02
CA LEU A 467 13.04 11.17 29.46
C LEU A 467 12.96 11.14 30.99
N PRO A 468 12.47 12.21 31.64
CA PRO A 468 12.43 12.28 33.10
C PRO A 468 11.47 11.26 33.74
N ASN A 469 10.57 10.66 32.95
CA ASN A 469 9.64 9.61 33.40
C ASN A 469 10.09 8.19 32.99
N TYR A 470 11.38 7.98 32.64
CA TYR A 470 11.94 6.72 32.12
C TYR A 470 11.47 5.47 32.88
N ASN A 471 11.57 5.46 34.21
CA ASN A 471 11.21 4.30 35.02
C ASN A 471 9.73 3.91 34.88
N ILE A 472 8.82 4.90 34.81
CA ILE A 472 7.40 4.64 34.60
C ILE A 472 7.13 4.09 33.20
N TYR A 473 7.88 4.56 32.19
CA TYR A 473 7.77 4.08 30.80
C TYR A 473 8.17 2.61 30.70
N MET A 474 9.24 2.20 31.38
CA MET A 474 9.67 0.80 31.46
C MET A 474 8.67 -0.09 32.21
N GLU A 475 8.10 0.40 33.32
CA GLU A 475 7.06 -0.34 34.05
C GLU A 475 5.75 -0.49 33.27
N LEU A 476 5.33 0.55 32.53
CA LEU A 476 4.19 0.48 31.62
C LEU A 476 4.42 -0.61 30.56
N SER A 477 5.59 -0.63 29.93
CA SER A 477 5.93 -1.67 28.95
C SER A 477 5.93 -3.07 29.57
N THR A 478 6.53 -3.26 30.74
CA THR A 478 6.56 -4.55 31.45
C THR A 478 5.16 -5.06 31.83
N ALA A 479 4.25 -4.14 32.18
CA ALA A 479 2.87 -4.48 32.45
C ALA A 479 2.13 -5.01 31.21
N SER A 480 2.55 -4.63 29.99
CA SER A 480 1.91 -5.08 28.74
C SER A 480 2.07 -6.58 28.49
N THR A 481 3.20 -7.17 28.94
CA THR A 481 3.53 -8.59 28.76
C THR A 481 3.11 -9.45 29.95
N THR A 482 3.15 -8.90 31.17
CA THR A 482 2.84 -9.64 32.40
C THR A 482 1.34 -9.86 32.60
N LEU A 483 0.51 -8.94 32.08
CA LEU A 483 -0.94 -8.93 32.29
C LEU A 483 -1.74 -9.59 31.16
N VAL A 484 -1.09 -10.40 30.31
CA VAL A 484 -1.70 -11.07 29.15
C VAL A 484 -2.91 -11.95 29.53
N THR A 485 -2.96 -12.46 30.75
CA THR A 485 -4.06 -13.29 31.30
C THR A 485 -5.08 -12.53 32.14
N THR A 486 -4.87 -11.24 32.41
CA THR A 486 -5.79 -10.43 33.22
C THR A 486 -6.77 -9.64 32.35
N GLY A 487 -8.04 -9.58 32.77
CA GLY A 487 -9.09 -8.90 32.02
C GLY A 487 -8.84 -7.39 31.82
N ARG A 488 -9.44 -6.81 30.79
CA ARG A 488 -9.29 -5.40 30.36
C ARG A 488 -9.36 -4.37 31.51
N ASN A 489 -10.25 -4.59 32.48
CA ASN A 489 -10.41 -3.71 33.64
C ASN A 489 -9.20 -3.75 34.61
N ALA A 490 -8.56 -4.91 34.77
CA ALA A 490 -7.36 -5.04 35.61
C ALA A 490 -6.17 -4.31 34.95
N LEU A 491 -6.02 -4.45 33.63
CA LEU A 491 -5.01 -3.72 32.87
C LEU A 491 -5.20 -2.20 32.99
N GLN A 492 -6.42 -1.70 32.78
CA GLN A 492 -6.73 -0.28 32.96
C GLN A 492 -6.42 0.21 34.39
N LYS A 493 -6.80 -0.54 35.43
CA LYS A 493 -6.44 -0.20 36.82
C LYS A 493 -4.93 -0.10 37.03
N LYS A 494 -4.15 -1.03 36.46
CA LYS A 494 -2.68 -0.99 36.53
C LYS A 494 -2.12 0.24 35.81
N ILE A 495 -2.60 0.53 34.61
CA ILE A 495 -2.21 1.73 33.84
C ILE A 495 -2.46 2.98 34.67
N LEU A 496 -3.68 3.17 35.18
CA LEU A 496 -4.03 4.34 35.99
C LEU A 496 -3.17 4.45 37.26
N SER A 497 -2.82 3.33 37.89
CA SER A 497 -1.90 3.32 39.04
C SER A 497 -0.49 3.79 38.68
N LEU A 498 0.01 3.46 37.49
CA LEU A 498 1.32 3.89 37.02
C LEU A 498 1.31 5.37 36.60
N LEU A 499 0.25 5.82 35.92
CA LEU A 499 0.11 7.22 35.49
C LEU A 499 0.11 8.20 36.68
N ARG A 500 -0.46 7.82 37.83
CA ARG A 500 -0.43 8.65 39.06
C ARG A 500 0.99 8.91 39.60
N ARG A 501 1.96 8.10 39.21
CA ARG A 501 3.37 8.22 39.62
C ARG A 501 4.19 9.09 38.66
N ILE A 502 3.58 9.61 37.60
CA ILE A 502 4.24 10.56 36.70
C ILE A 502 4.30 11.92 37.39
N GLU A 503 5.51 12.33 37.73
CA GLU A 503 5.79 13.58 38.44
C GLU A 503 6.36 14.66 37.53
N TYR A 504 6.99 14.31 36.41
CA TYR A 504 7.62 15.27 35.52
C TYR A 504 6.74 15.54 34.32
N ALA A 505 6.43 16.83 34.12
CA ALA A 505 5.59 17.24 33.01
C ALA A 505 6.45 17.52 31.77
N THR A 506 6.28 16.69 30.75
CA THR A 506 6.94 16.81 29.45
C THR A 506 6.01 17.53 28.47
N PRO A 507 6.52 18.05 27.34
CA PRO A 507 5.66 18.59 26.29
C PRO A 507 4.63 17.57 25.78
N GLY A 508 5.02 16.29 25.66
CA GLY A 508 4.12 15.26 25.14
C GLY A 508 3.06 14.83 26.14
N ASN A 509 3.39 14.59 27.41
CA ASN A 509 2.38 14.18 28.39
C ASN A 509 1.36 15.30 28.73
N LYS A 510 1.80 16.56 28.73
CA LYS A 510 0.90 17.73 28.84
C LYS A 510 -0.06 17.81 27.67
N GLN A 511 0.46 17.66 26.45
CA GLN A 511 -0.37 17.72 25.26
C GLN A 511 -1.35 16.52 25.20
N ALA A 512 -0.91 15.31 25.55
CA ALA A 512 -1.78 14.14 25.63
C ALA A 512 -2.92 14.33 26.64
N TRP A 513 -2.63 14.92 27.80
CA TRP A 513 -3.66 15.28 28.78
C TRP A 513 -4.67 16.27 28.19
N TYR A 514 -4.19 17.34 27.56
CA TYR A 514 -5.05 18.35 26.95
C TYR A 514 -5.93 17.78 25.83
N ASP A 515 -5.36 17.01 24.90
CA ASP A 515 -6.09 16.39 23.78
C ASP A 515 -7.14 15.40 24.30
N THR A 516 -6.81 14.64 25.36
CA THR A 516 -7.75 13.74 26.03
C THR A 516 -8.87 14.53 26.73
N PHE A 517 -8.56 15.67 27.36
CA PHE A 517 -9.57 16.52 28.01
C PHE A 517 -10.57 17.07 27.00
N VAL A 518 -10.09 17.59 25.87
CA VAL A 518 -10.96 18.10 24.79
C VAL A 518 -11.86 16.98 24.27
N SER A 519 -11.31 15.78 24.04
CA SER A 519 -12.05 14.62 23.55
C SER A 519 -13.10 14.13 24.55
N GLN A 520 -12.72 14.00 25.82
CA GLN A 520 -13.59 13.60 26.91
C GLN A 520 -14.74 14.59 27.11
N GLN A 521 -14.48 15.90 27.01
CA GLN A 521 -15.50 16.95 27.12
C GLN A 521 -16.48 16.93 25.95
N HIS A 522 -16.03 16.57 24.75
CA HIS A 522 -16.93 16.33 23.63
C HIS A 522 -17.84 15.13 23.94
N LEU A 523 -17.27 13.97 24.27
CA LEU A 523 -18.02 12.76 24.64
C LEU A 523 -19.02 12.99 25.78
N ALA A 524 -18.62 13.74 26.82
CA ALA A 524 -19.49 14.09 27.94
C ALA A 524 -20.75 14.85 27.50
N LYS A 525 -20.60 15.84 26.59
CA LYS A 525 -21.73 16.62 26.07
C LYS A 525 -22.70 15.78 25.26
N PHE A 526 -22.20 14.78 24.53
CA PHE A 526 -23.05 13.85 23.79
C PHE A 526 -23.79 12.89 24.71
N LEU A 527 -23.08 12.29 25.68
CA LEU A 527 -23.67 11.39 26.65
C LEU A 527 -24.74 12.10 27.51
N ALA A 528 -24.56 13.38 27.82
CA ALA A 528 -25.53 14.17 28.59
C ALA A 528 -26.88 14.37 27.89
N VAL A 529 -26.94 14.25 26.56
CA VAL A 529 -28.18 14.40 25.75
C VAL A 529 -28.74 13.04 25.34
N TYR A 530 -28.09 11.93 25.74
CA TYR A 530 -28.49 10.57 25.39
C TYR A 530 -29.28 9.89 26.53
N PRO A 531 -30.34 9.11 26.23
CA PRO A 531 -31.01 8.98 24.93
C PRO A 531 -31.89 10.21 24.68
N LYS A 532 -32.05 10.62 23.40
CA LYS A 532 -33.08 11.60 23.04
C LYS A 532 -34.39 11.15 23.68
N ARG A 533 -35.00 12.03 24.49
CA ARG A 533 -36.34 11.85 25.04
C ARG A 533 -37.27 11.31 23.95
N VAL A 534 -37.85 10.14 24.20
CA VAL A 534 -38.86 9.52 23.32
C VAL A 534 -40.20 10.30 23.38
N ASP A 535 -40.30 11.35 24.21
CA ASP A 535 -41.59 11.99 24.54
C ASP A 535 -41.91 13.29 23.76
N ASP A 536 -41.06 13.79 22.85
CA ASP A 536 -41.30 15.07 22.17
C ASP A 536 -41.94 14.96 20.76
N LEU A 537 -42.69 13.88 20.49
CA LEU A 537 -43.51 13.74 19.27
C LEU A 537 -44.97 13.39 19.64
N GLY A 538 -45.66 14.34 20.26
CA GLY A 538 -47.10 14.18 20.50
C GLY A 538 -47.78 15.26 21.34
N SER A 539 -47.75 16.54 20.93
CA SER A 539 -48.92 17.44 21.00
C SER A 539 -48.57 18.87 20.56
N ALA A 540 -49.12 19.25 19.41
CA ALA A 540 -49.32 20.64 19.04
C ALA A 540 -50.74 21.07 19.45
N GLY A 541 -50.85 22.25 20.06
CA GLY A 541 -52.10 22.95 20.42
C GLY A 541 -52.52 22.72 21.89
N SER A 542 -52.81 23.72 22.73
CA SER A 542 -53.05 25.14 22.52
C SER A 542 -53.06 25.88 23.88
N THR A 543 -52.46 27.09 23.88
CA THR A 543 -52.83 28.31 24.64
C THR A 543 -52.89 28.37 26.18
N ALA A 544 -51.99 29.22 26.70
CA ALA A 544 -52.21 30.38 27.58
C ALA A 544 -52.11 30.28 29.12
N SER A 545 -51.29 31.20 29.64
CA SER A 545 -51.24 31.85 30.97
C SER A 545 -50.85 31.05 32.22
N SER A 546 -49.69 31.42 32.78
CA SER A 546 -49.28 31.31 34.19
C SER A 546 -50.22 32.10 35.13
N PRO A 547 -50.12 32.07 36.49
CA PRO A 547 -49.09 31.39 37.32
C PRO A 547 -49.58 30.69 38.62
N SER A 548 -48.63 29.98 39.25
CA SER A 548 -48.38 29.88 40.71
C SER A 548 -48.99 28.73 41.56
N VAL A 549 -48.06 28.18 42.37
CA VAL A 549 -48.12 27.49 43.69
C VAL A 549 -48.83 26.14 43.94
N SER A 550 -48.02 25.25 44.53
CA SER A 550 -48.29 24.28 45.61
C SER A 550 -48.92 22.89 45.35
N ALA A 551 -48.11 21.89 45.72
CA ALA A 551 -48.39 20.77 46.62
C ALA A 551 -49.26 19.55 46.22
N SER A 552 -48.67 18.40 46.54
CA SER A 552 -49.26 17.15 47.08
C SER A 552 -50.13 16.23 46.22
N GLU A 553 -49.58 15.02 46.06
CA GLU A 553 -50.16 13.74 46.51
C GLU A 553 -51.23 12.97 45.67
N THR A 554 -50.82 11.72 45.41
CA THR A 554 -51.57 10.46 45.60
C THR A 554 -52.65 9.99 44.59
N SER A 555 -52.28 8.89 43.91
CA SER A 555 -52.93 7.56 43.91
C SER A 555 -54.26 7.30 43.19
N GLY A 556 -54.30 6.13 42.51
CA GLY A 556 -55.51 5.37 42.14
C GLY A 556 -55.69 5.25 40.62
N PHE A 557 -55.24 4.17 39.95
CA PHE A 557 -56.00 2.91 39.71
C PHE A 557 -57.48 3.19 39.40
N VAL A 558 -58.06 2.82 38.24
CA VAL A 558 -58.46 1.44 37.85
C VAL A 558 -58.94 1.41 36.39
N GLY A 559 -58.69 0.29 35.69
CA GLY A 559 -59.54 -0.29 34.63
C GLY A 559 -59.17 0.13 33.20
N GLY A 560 -58.79 -0.74 32.25
CA GLY A 560 -59.11 -2.15 32.05
C GLY A 560 -59.79 -2.28 30.67
N GLY A 561 -59.21 -3.04 29.73
CA GLY A 561 -59.92 -3.38 28.48
C GLY A 561 -59.08 -3.49 27.20
N TYR A 562 -58.47 -4.66 27.02
CA TYR A 562 -58.08 -5.36 25.78
C TYR A 562 -58.53 -4.79 24.40
N ALA A 563 -57.60 -4.70 23.43
CA ALA A 563 -57.59 -5.55 22.21
C ALA A 563 -56.44 -5.24 21.22
N LYS A 564 -55.61 -6.26 21.00
CA LYS A 564 -54.79 -6.66 19.82
C LYS A 564 -54.61 -5.69 18.63
N PHE A 565 -53.36 -5.49 18.21
CA PHE A 565 -52.72 -6.05 16.98
C PHE A 565 -51.30 -5.43 16.90
N GLY A 566 -50.22 -6.16 17.10
CA GLY A 566 -49.51 -6.84 16.01
C GLY A 566 -47.99 -6.71 16.21
N LYS A 567 -47.32 -7.81 16.56
CA LYS A 567 -45.86 -7.94 16.58
C LYS A 567 -45.28 -7.63 15.19
N ARG A 568 -44.23 -6.81 15.11
CA ARG A 568 -42.95 -7.17 14.43
C ARG A 568 -41.77 -6.49 15.12
N ARG A 569 -40.88 -7.32 15.70
CA ARG A 569 -39.48 -7.00 16.04
C ARG A 569 -38.63 -7.15 14.78
N ALA A 570 -37.69 -6.22 14.56
CA ALA A 570 -36.33 -6.51 14.09
C ALA A 570 -35.47 -5.22 14.18
N GLY A 571 -34.34 -5.25 14.88
CA GLY A 571 -33.20 -4.36 14.56
C GLY A 571 -32.62 -3.38 15.62
N VAL A 572 -32.90 -3.49 16.93
CA VAL A 572 -32.40 -2.50 17.93
C VAL A 572 -31.08 -2.91 18.65
N HIS A 573 -30.54 -4.10 18.41
CA HIS A 573 -29.31 -4.54 19.12
C HIS A 573 -28.00 -3.91 18.64
N SER A 574 -27.98 -3.17 17.52
CA SER A 574 -26.75 -2.51 17.05
C SER A 574 -26.47 -1.21 17.79
N SER A 575 -27.49 -0.45 18.19
CA SER A 575 -27.27 0.89 18.77
C SER A 575 -26.84 0.85 20.23
N GLU A 576 -27.30 -0.13 21.03
CA GLU A 576 -26.96 -0.23 22.46
C GLU A 576 -25.48 -0.57 22.69
N HIS A 577 -24.94 -1.54 21.93
CA HIS A 577 -23.52 -1.90 21.99
C HIS A 577 -22.62 -0.72 21.59
N ASP A 578 -23.05 0.08 20.61
CA ASP A 578 -22.31 1.25 20.15
C ASP A 578 -22.22 2.34 21.25
N ILE A 579 -23.22 2.45 22.13
CA ILE A 579 -23.23 3.42 23.25
C ILE A 579 -22.44 2.91 24.44
N GLU A 580 -22.49 1.62 24.73
CA GLU A 580 -21.65 1.02 25.77
C GLU A 580 -20.17 1.26 25.45
N ASP A 581 -19.74 1.07 24.21
CA ASP A 581 -18.35 1.34 23.78
C ASP A 581 -17.98 2.82 24.02
N VAL A 582 -18.85 3.76 23.64
CA VAL A 582 -18.67 5.20 23.84
C VAL A 582 -18.58 5.55 25.34
N PHE A 583 -19.39 4.92 26.18
CA PHE A 583 -19.35 5.12 27.63
C PHE A 583 -18.05 4.58 28.24
N HIS A 584 -17.60 3.39 27.82
CA HIS A 584 -16.32 2.81 28.27
C HIS A 584 -15.12 3.69 27.86
N GLU A 585 -15.13 4.22 26.63
CA GLU A 585 -14.11 5.14 26.15
C GLU A 585 -14.07 6.42 26.99
N TRP A 586 -15.23 7.04 27.22
CA TRP A 586 -15.36 8.21 28.10
C TRP A 586 -14.88 7.93 29.53
N ALA A 587 -15.21 6.77 30.09
CA ALA A 587 -14.79 6.37 31.43
C ALA A 587 -13.27 6.17 31.51
N ASN A 588 -12.66 5.54 30.51
CA ASN A 588 -11.21 5.39 30.42
C ASN A 588 -10.51 6.75 30.31
N MET A 589 -10.99 7.65 29.44
CA MET A 589 -10.45 9.01 29.32
C MET A 589 -10.56 9.78 30.64
N THR A 590 -11.70 9.67 31.34
CA THR A 590 -11.90 10.32 32.64
C THR A 590 -10.91 9.79 33.68
N GLY A 591 -10.72 8.47 33.75
CA GLY A 591 -9.71 7.85 34.60
C GLY A 591 -8.30 8.32 34.29
N PHE A 592 -7.95 8.39 33.00
CA PHE A 592 -6.66 8.88 32.51
C PHE A 592 -6.41 10.33 32.94
N LEU A 593 -7.38 11.23 32.74
CA LEU A 593 -7.28 12.65 33.11
C LEU A 593 -7.08 12.85 34.60
N CYS A 594 -7.80 12.09 35.43
CA CYS A 594 -7.63 12.11 36.88
C CYS A 594 -6.26 11.57 37.30
N ALA A 595 -5.79 10.49 36.67
CA ALA A 595 -4.51 9.87 37.02
C ALA A 595 -3.31 10.73 36.62
N LEU A 596 -3.37 11.39 35.46
CA LEU A 596 -2.28 12.20 34.92
C LEU A 596 -2.42 13.70 35.26
N GLY A 597 -3.35 14.08 36.14
CA GLY A 597 -3.60 15.50 36.48
C GLY A 597 -2.39 16.25 37.05
N SER A 598 -1.44 15.53 37.65
CA SER A 598 -0.18 16.08 38.21
C SER A 598 0.69 16.82 37.18
N VAL A 599 0.56 16.50 35.89
CA VAL A 599 1.37 17.12 34.81
C VAL A 599 0.83 18.48 34.37
N TRP A 600 -0.44 18.76 34.66
CA TRP A 600 -1.12 20.02 34.33
C TRP A 600 -1.16 21.01 35.51
N LEU A 601 -1.00 20.51 36.74
CA LEU A 601 -0.93 21.35 37.94
C LEU A 601 0.47 21.98 38.09
N PRO A 602 0.57 23.30 38.39
CA PRO A 602 1.86 23.93 38.70
C PRO A 602 2.55 23.25 39.88
N ILE A 603 3.87 23.08 39.80
CA ILE A 603 4.72 22.44 40.84
C ILE A 603 4.49 23.05 42.24
N LYS A 604 4.06 24.32 42.32
CA LYS A 604 3.76 25.01 43.59
C LYS A 604 2.58 24.46 44.40
N ASN A 605 1.73 23.58 43.84
CA ASN A 605 0.50 23.11 44.49
C ASN A 605 0.46 21.60 44.76
N ARG A 606 1.59 20.89 44.82
CA ARG A 606 1.58 19.47 45.23
C ARG A 606 1.57 19.37 46.76
N PRO A 607 0.53 18.82 47.40
CA PRO A 607 0.65 18.39 48.80
C PRO A 607 1.67 17.25 48.84
N GLY A 608 2.69 17.42 49.68
CA GLY A 608 3.73 16.42 49.94
C GLY A 608 3.25 15.24 50.75
#